data_AF-A0AAV4K778-F1
#
_entry.id   AF-A0AAV4K778-F1
#
_cell.length_a   1.000
_cell.length_b   1.000
_cell.length_c   1.000
_cell.angle_alpha   90.00
_cell.angle_beta   90.00
_cell.angle_gamma   90.00
#
_symmetry.space_group_name_H-M   'P 1'
#
loop_
_entity.id
_entity.type
_entity.pdbx_description
1 polymer ?
#
loop_
_entity_poly.entity_id
_entity_poly.type
_entity_poly.pdbx_seq_one_letter_code
_entity_poly.pdbx_strand_id
1 'polypeptide(L)'
;MTQPSSTTEKGVRGFELDIHVAFVDRLPEAQAVTTLRVLDGFRVDLYRPHAQALHREPLPEQGAELLGGGVPSARLTGPLRDADAVRAGLAALLGGPARYVEVGVRGFLRSAGGQTEWMPWRRNRVLGRGDTAQVGFEEGVRYVLE
;
A
#
# COMPACT_ATOMS: atom_id res chain seq x y z
N MET A 1 25.56 37.84 -25.20
CA MET A 1 24.56 36.79 -25.42
C MET A 1 24.54 35.91 -24.17
N THR A 2 23.53 36.06 -23.32
CA THR A 2 23.40 35.31 -22.06
C THR A 2 22.66 34.02 -22.38
N GLN A 3 23.32 32.87 -22.22
CA GLN A 3 22.66 31.56 -22.41
C GLN A 3 21.61 31.35 -21.31
N PRO A 4 20.40 30.86 -21.63
CA PRO A 4 19.45 30.44 -20.59
C PRO A 4 20.01 29.19 -19.91
N SER A 5 20.33 29.30 -18.62
CA SER A 5 20.64 28.15 -17.78
C SER A 5 19.37 27.32 -17.60
N SER A 6 19.25 26.24 -18.38
CA SER A 6 18.25 25.20 -18.15
C SER A 6 18.59 24.48 -16.85
N THR A 7 18.03 24.97 -15.73
CA THR A 7 18.12 24.27 -14.45
C THR A 7 17.26 23.02 -14.55
N THR A 8 17.88 21.87 -14.86
CA THR A 8 17.20 20.58 -14.77
C THR A 8 17.01 20.25 -13.30
N GLU A 9 15.77 20.34 -12.82
CA GLU A 9 15.43 19.87 -11.48
C GLU A 9 15.60 18.34 -11.42
N LYS A 10 16.60 17.88 -10.68
CA LYS A 10 16.91 16.45 -10.58
C LYS A 10 15.90 15.78 -9.65
N GLY A 11 15.35 14.65 -10.09
CA GLY A 11 14.56 13.78 -9.23
C GLY A 11 15.40 13.18 -8.09
N VAL A 12 14.75 12.88 -6.97
CA VAL A 12 15.37 12.28 -5.78
C VAL A 12 15.12 10.78 -5.79
N ARG A 13 16.19 10.00 -5.61
CA ARG A 13 16.10 8.56 -5.39
C ARG A 13 16.07 8.27 -3.89
N GLY A 14 15.33 7.24 -3.49
CA GLY A 14 15.29 6.82 -2.11
C GLY A 14 14.63 5.46 -1.93
N PHE A 15 14.40 5.12 -0.67
CA PHE A 15 13.71 3.92 -0.26
C PHE A 15 12.65 4.29 0.76
N GLU A 16 11.46 3.72 0.63
CA GLU A 16 10.37 3.87 1.57
C GLU A 16 9.74 2.50 1.82
N LEU A 17 9.16 2.33 2.99
CA LEU A 17 8.34 1.18 3.27
C LEU A 17 7.09 1.23 2.38
N ASP A 18 6.80 0.10 1.75
CA ASP A 18 5.67 -0.11 0.87
C ASP A 18 4.88 -1.31 1.38
N ILE A 19 3.67 -1.07 1.88
CA ILE A 19 2.79 -2.09 2.44
C ILE A 19 1.53 -2.15 1.60
N HIS A 20 1.19 -3.30 1.05
CA HIS A 20 -0.10 -3.56 0.42
C HIS A 20 -0.90 -4.54 1.26
N VAL A 21 -2.08 -4.11 1.70
CA VAL A 21 -2.98 -4.90 2.55
C VAL A 21 -4.20 -5.26 1.72
N ALA A 22 -4.42 -6.55 1.50
CA ALA A 22 -5.69 -7.04 0.97
C ALA A 22 -6.59 -7.47 2.12
N PHE A 23 -7.84 -7.01 2.15
CA PHE A 23 -8.78 -7.36 3.22
C PHE A 23 -9.48 -8.70 2.95
N VAL A 24 -9.90 -9.39 4.01
CA VAL A 24 -10.70 -10.63 3.94
C VAL A 24 -12.04 -10.34 3.26
N ASP A 25 -12.73 -9.32 3.77
CA ASP A 25 -13.96 -8.79 3.22
C ASP A 25 -13.74 -7.36 2.73
N ARG A 26 -14.56 -6.90 1.78
CA ARG A 26 -14.53 -5.49 1.39
C ARG A 26 -15.00 -4.63 2.56
N LEU A 27 -14.14 -3.74 3.04
CA LEU A 27 -14.46 -2.92 4.21
C LEU A 27 -15.09 -1.58 3.79
N PRO A 28 -16.08 -1.05 4.54
CA PRO A 28 -16.44 0.36 4.43
C PRO A 28 -15.21 1.25 4.61
N GLU A 29 -15.12 2.36 3.87
CA GLU A 29 -13.94 3.23 3.87
C GLU A 29 -13.53 3.69 5.28
N ALA A 30 -14.48 4.15 6.09
CA ALA A 30 -14.20 4.57 7.46
C ALA A 30 -13.59 3.44 8.32
N GLN A 31 -14.04 2.20 8.09
CA GLN A 31 -13.54 1.02 8.77
C GLN A 31 -12.16 0.60 8.25
N ALA A 32 -11.92 0.67 6.94
CA ALA A 32 -10.60 0.46 6.35
C ALA A 32 -9.57 1.45 6.91
N VAL A 33 -9.88 2.75 6.92
CA VAL A 33 -8.98 3.77 7.49
C VAL A 33 -8.72 3.49 8.97
N THR A 34 -9.76 3.20 9.75
CA THR A 34 -9.61 2.92 11.20
C THR A 34 -8.72 1.69 11.44
N THR A 35 -8.92 0.63 10.66
CA THR A 35 -8.12 -0.60 10.73
C THR A 35 -6.65 -0.35 10.44
N LEU A 36 -6.36 0.50 9.45
CA LEU A 36 -4.99 0.80 9.03
C LEU A 36 -4.22 1.70 10.00
N ARG A 37 -4.88 2.34 10.97
CA ARG A 37 -4.23 3.18 11.99
C ARG A 37 -3.26 2.42 12.91
N VAL A 38 -3.33 1.09 12.94
CA VAL A 38 -2.31 0.27 13.63
C VAL A 38 -0.91 0.44 13.02
N LEU A 39 -0.85 0.92 11.78
CA LEU A 39 0.36 1.37 11.09
C LEU A 39 0.33 2.90 11.00
N ASP A 40 0.55 3.57 12.14
CA ASP A 40 0.55 5.04 12.21
C ASP A 40 1.74 5.66 11.46
N GLY A 41 1.54 6.89 10.96
CA GLY A 41 2.60 7.66 10.32
C GLY A 41 2.89 7.32 8.85
N PHE A 42 2.13 6.39 8.26
CA PHE A 42 2.17 6.09 6.83
C PHE A 42 1.07 6.83 6.06
N ARG A 43 1.38 7.20 4.82
CA ARG A 43 0.37 7.67 3.86
C ARG A 43 -0.49 6.49 3.44
N VAL A 44 -1.81 6.64 3.52
CA VAL A 44 -2.78 5.62 3.12
C VAL A 44 -3.40 5.97 1.78
N ASP A 45 -3.30 5.08 0.81
CA ASP A 45 -4.00 5.13 -0.47
C ASP A 45 -4.95 3.93 -0.55
N LEU A 46 -6.26 4.18 -0.59
CA LEU A 46 -7.29 3.12 -0.64
C LEU A 46 -7.61 2.76 -2.09
N TYR A 47 -7.59 1.48 -2.43
CA TYR A 47 -7.99 1.03 -3.75
C TYR A 47 -9.48 0.75 -3.79
N ARG A 48 -10.23 1.55 -4.53
CA ARG A 48 -11.65 1.29 -4.81
C ARG A 48 -11.79 0.52 -6.13
N PRO A 49 -12.71 -0.45 -6.23
CA PRO A 49 -13.08 -1.00 -7.52
C PRO A 49 -13.59 0.14 -8.42
N HIS A 50 -13.06 0.24 -9.64
CA HIS A 50 -13.55 1.23 -10.60
C HIS A 50 -15.03 0.92 -10.94
N ALA A 51 -15.89 1.94 -11.04
CA ALA A 51 -17.32 1.77 -11.31
C ALA A 51 -17.60 0.91 -12.56
N GLN A 52 -16.74 1.01 -13.57
CA GLN A 52 -16.86 0.20 -14.80
C GLN A 52 -16.65 -1.30 -14.60
N ALA A 53 -15.95 -1.72 -13.54
CA ALA A 53 -15.78 -3.14 -13.21
C ALA A 53 -17.00 -3.75 -12.50
N LEU A 54 -17.98 -2.92 -12.11
CA LEU A 54 -19.23 -3.35 -11.46
C LEU A 54 -20.38 -3.57 -12.47
N HIS A 55 -20.20 -3.21 -13.75
CA HIS A 55 -21.18 -3.44 -14.81
C HIS A 55 -21.10 -4.88 -15.32
N ARG A 56 -21.61 -5.85 -14.56
CA ARG A 56 -21.97 -7.16 -15.14
C ARG A 56 -23.47 -7.40 -15.22
N GLU A 57 -24.29 -6.65 -14.50
CA GLU A 57 -25.76 -6.69 -14.62
C GLU A 57 -26.31 -5.28 -14.36
N PRO A 58 -27.23 -4.74 -15.18
CA PRO A 58 -27.87 -3.46 -14.89
C PRO A 58 -28.85 -3.64 -13.73
N LEU A 59 -28.46 -3.20 -12.54
CA LEU A 59 -29.40 -3.05 -11.41
C LEU A 59 -30.05 -1.66 -11.47
N PRO A 60 -31.34 -1.55 -11.08
CA PRO A 60 -32.06 -0.27 -11.05
C PRO A 60 -31.35 0.74 -10.14
N GLU A 61 -31.44 2.02 -10.50
CA GLU A 61 -30.67 3.16 -9.96
C GLU A 61 -30.78 3.40 -8.44
N GLN A 62 -31.60 2.61 -7.74
CA GLN A 62 -31.79 2.65 -6.29
C GLN A 62 -30.95 1.60 -5.53
N GLY A 63 -30.23 0.71 -6.25
CA GLY A 63 -29.41 -0.37 -5.66
C GLY A 63 -27.89 -0.15 -5.70
N ALA A 64 -27.42 0.91 -6.37
CA ALA A 64 -25.97 1.19 -6.51
C ALA A 64 -25.30 1.62 -5.19
N GLU A 65 -26.06 2.16 -4.24
CA GLU A 65 -25.56 2.48 -2.89
C GLU A 65 -25.48 1.25 -1.97
N LEU A 66 -26.16 0.15 -2.29
CA LEU A 66 -26.34 -1.00 -1.40
C LEU A 66 -25.58 -2.27 -1.83
N LEU A 67 -24.97 -2.31 -3.02
CA LEU A 67 -24.24 -3.48 -3.52
C LEU A 67 -22.77 -3.17 -3.82
N GLY A 68 -21.89 -3.45 -2.86
CA GLY A 68 -20.50 -3.82 -3.14
C GLY A 68 -19.42 -2.72 -3.10
N GLY A 69 -19.75 -1.53 -2.62
CA GLY A 69 -18.87 -0.34 -2.55
C GLY A 69 -17.86 -0.31 -1.39
N GLY A 70 -17.32 -1.47 -0.97
CA GLY A 70 -16.26 -1.52 0.03
C GLY A 70 -14.86 -1.52 -0.59
N VAL A 71 -13.86 -1.17 0.21
CA VAL A 71 -12.44 -1.15 -0.12
C VAL A 71 -11.90 -2.59 -0.02
N PRO A 72 -11.50 -3.24 -1.13
CA PRO A 72 -10.88 -4.57 -1.11
C PRO A 72 -9.42 -4.56 -0.63
N SER A 73 -8.69 -3.47 -0.87
CA SER A 73 -7.29 -3.37 -0.48
C SER A 73 -6.83 -1.92 -0.32
N ALA A 74 -5.70 -1.76 0.34
CA ALA A 74 -5.07 -0.47 0.57
C ALA A 74 -3.55 -0.57 0.44
N ARG A 75 -2.93 0.56 0.17
CA ARG A 75 -1.47 0.72 0.15
C ARG A 75 -1.05 1.74 1.19
N LEU A 76 -0.04 1.42 1.98
CA LEU A 76 0.57 2.31 2.94
C LEU A 76 2.02 2.55 2.54
N THR A 77 2.42 3.81 2.44
CA THR A 77 3.78 4.20 2.05
C THR A 77 4.37 5.23 3.01
N GLY A 78 5.67 5.16 3.25
CA GLY A 78 6.37 6.12 4.09
C GLY A 78 7.69 5.62 4.64
N PRO A 79 8.41 6.44 5.41
CA PRO A 79 9.70 6.03 5.97
C PRO A 79 9.52 4.90 6.99
N LEU A 80 10.41 3.91 6.97
CA LEU A 80 10.49 2.93 8.04
C LEU A 80 11.02 3.62 9.31
N ARG A 81 10.15 3.80 10.30
CA ARG A 81 10.49 4.47 11.58
C ARG A 81 10.89 3.48 12.66
N ASP A 82 10.05 2.46 12.85
CA ASP A 82 10.21 1.43 13.89
C ASP A 82 9.82 0.08 13.29
N ALA A 83 10.79 -0.82 13.18
CA ALA A 83 10.60 -2.14 12.60
C ALA A 83 9.70 -3.02 13.46
N ASP A 84 9.82 -2.96 14.78
CA ASP A 84 9.05 -3.80 15.70
C ASP A 84 7.60 -3.34 15.78
N ALA A 85 7.37 -2.02 15.79
CA ALA A 85 6.01 -1.46 15.68
C ALA A 85 5.34 -1.87 14.37
N VAL A 86 6.06 -1.85 13.24
CA VAL A 86 5.52 -2.32 11.96
C VAL A 86 5.20 -3.82 12.01
N ARG A 87 6.08 -4.67 12.55
CA ARG A 87 5.79 -6.11 12.72
C ARG A 87 4.54 -6.34 13.57
N ALA A 88 4.41 -5.62 14.68
CA ALA A 88 3.24 -5.71 15.55
C ALA A 88 1.96 -5.28 14.80
N GLY A 89 2.01 -4.19 14.03
CA GLY A 89 0.91 -3.74 13.17
C GLY A 89 0.54 -4.77 12.10
N LEU A 90 1.51 -5.37 11.43
CA LEU A 90 1.31 -6.46 10.46
C LEU A 90 0.63 -7.67 11.13
N ALA A 91 1.10 -8.06 12.31
CA ALA A 91 0.51 -9.16 13.08
C ALA A 91 -0.94 -8.85 13.49
N ALA A 92 -1.25 -7.61 13.90
CA ALA A 92 -2.61 -7.19 14.21
C ALA A 92 -3.53 -7.24 12.98
N LEU A 93 -3.07 -6.77 11.83
CA LEU A 93 -3.83 -6.82 10.57
C LEU A 93 -4.10 -8.26 10.12
N LEU A 94 -3.07 -9.11 10.14
CA LEU A 94 -3.16 -10.53 9.80
C LEU A 94 -3.82 -11.37 10.91
N GLY A 95 -3.97 -10.85 12.12
CA GLY A 95 -4.79 -11.46 13.17
C GLY A 95 -6.28 -11.20 12.97
N GLY A 96 -6.66 -10.23 12.14
CA GLY A 96 -8.05 -9.84 11.91
C GLY A 96 -8.36 -9.62 10.44
N PRO A 97 -8.55 -8.36 9.99
CA PRO A 97 -9.26 -8.06 8.76
C PRO A 97 -8.45 -8.23 7.47
N ALA A 98 -7.12 -8.41 7.53
CA ALA A 98 -6.30 -8.59 6.32
C ALA A 98 -6.32 -10.06 5.87
N ARG A 99 -6.48 -10.36 4.58
CA ARG A 99 -6.32 -11.71 4.00
C ARG A 99 -4.85 -12.05 3.73
N TYR A 100 -4.10 -11.09 3.22
CA TYR A 100 -2.66 -11.19 3.06
C TYR A 100 -2.08 -9.78 3.08
N VAL A 101 -0.78 -9.69 3.38
CA VAL A 101 -0.06 -8.42 3.35
C VAL A 101 1.23 -8.59 2.58
N GLU A 102 1.49 -7.71 1.62
CA GLU A 102 2.79 -7.54 1.02
C GLU A 102 3.50 -6.38 1.69
N VAL A 103 4.76 -6.55 2.09
CA VAL A 103 5.53 -5.49 2.76
C VAL A 103 6.99 -5.54 2.33
N GLY A 104 7.59 -4.38 2.10
CA GLY A 104 9.02 -4.30 1.82
C GLY A 104 9.52 -2.87 1.75
N VAL A 105 10.84 -2.70 1.84
CA VAL A 105 11.47 -1.40 1.62
C VAL A 105 11.70 -1.26 0.11
N ARG A 106 10.88 -0.45 -0.55
CA ARG A 106 10.87 -0.30 -2.01
C ARG A 106 11.64 0.93 -2.44
N GLY A 107 12.51 0.75 -3.43
CA GLY A 107 13.18 1.88 -4.08
C GLY A 107 12.19 2.73 -4.87
N PHE A 108 12.41 4.04 -4.89
CA PHE A 108 11.62 4.97 -5.69
C PHE A 108 12.50 6.04 -6.35
N LEU A 109 11.96 6.64 -7.41
CA LEU A 109 12.42 7.87 -8.01
C LEU A 109 11.29 8.91 -7.92
N ARG A 110 11.48 9.97 -7.14
CA ARG A 110 10.51 11.05 -6.97
C ARG A 110 10.94 12.23 -7.83
N SER A 111 10.12 12.61 -8.80
CA SER A 111 10.37 13.79 -9.63
C SER A 111 10.19 15.08 -8.81
N ALA A 112 10.75 16.19 -9.32
CA ALA A 112 10.55 17.50 -8.70
C ALA A 112 9.06 17.91 -8.61
N GLY A 113 8.23 17.44 -9.55
CA GLY A 113 6.78 17.60 -9.54
C GLY A 113 6.02 16.67 -8.59
N GLY A 114 6.72 15.91 -7.73
CA GLY A 114 6.12 15.04 -6.71
C GLY A 114 5.61 13.68 -7.22
N GLN A 115 5.75 13.39 -8.52
CA GLN A 115 5.41 12.07 -9.06
C GLN A 115 6.43 11.04 -8.55
N THR A 116 5.94 9.94 -7.99
CA THR A 116 6.78 8.86 -7.45
C THR A 116 6.71 7.65 -8.37
N GLU A 117 7.83 7.33 -9.02
CA GLU A 117 8.01 6.11 -9.78
C GLU A 117 8.62 5.04 -8.87
N TRP A 118 7.92 3.92 -8.72
CA TRP A 118 8.37 2.83 -7.86
C TRP A 118 9.21 1.83 -8.64
N MET A 119 10.41 1.55 -8.13
CA MET A 119 11.34 0.60 -8.74
C MET A 119 10.80 -0.84 -8.62
N PRO A 120 11.18 -1.74 -9.54
CA PRO A 120 10.82 -3.16 -9.42
C PRO A 120 11.45 -3.78 -8.17
N TRP A 121 10.77 -4.77 -7.59
CA TRP A 121 11.33 -5.59 -6.52
C TRP A 121 12.49 -6.43 -7.06
N ARG A 122 13.56 -6.54 -6.29
CA ARG A 122 14.71 -7.41 -6.59
C ARG A 122 14.40 -8.87 -6.29
N ARG A 123 13.63 -9.11 -5.23
CA ARG A 123 13.31 -10.46 -4.74
C ARG A 123 11.97 -10.46 -4.02
N ASN A 124 11.26 -11.59 -4.11
CA ASN A 124 10.11 -11.89 -3.28
C ASN A 124 10.44 -13.02 -2.30
N ARG A 125 9.92 -12.91 -1.07
CA ARG A 125 9.91 -13.99 -0.07
C ARG A 125 8.48 -14.18 0.40
N VAL A 126 7.99 -15.41 0.34
CA VAL A 126 6.69 -15.77 0.90
C VAL A 126 6.94 -16.33 2.30
N LEU A 127 6.18 -15.84 3.28
CA LEU A 127 6.21 -16.30 4.65
C LEU A 127 4.79 -16.67 5.06
N GLY A 128 4.67 -17.53 6.07
CA GLY A 128 3.38 -17.79 6.67
C GLY A 128 2.79 -16.54 7.30
N ARG A 129 1.47 -16.43 7.26
CA ARG A 129 0.71 -15.36 7.90
C ARG A 129 1.11 -15.02 9.35
N GLY A 130 1.54 -16.01 10.14
CA GLY A 130 2.00 -15.82 11.52
C GLY A 130 3.46 -15.38 11.67
N ASP A 131 4.27 -15.48 10.61
CA ASP A 131 5.73 -15.32 10.64
C ASP A 131 6.19 -13.85 10.47
N THR A 132 5.43 -12.90 11.00
CA THR A 132 5.72 -11.46 10.89
C THR A 132 7.09 -11.06 11.46
N ALA A 133 7.60 -11.83 12.43
CA ALA A 133 8.94 -11.68 12.99
C ALA A 133 10.07 -11.89 11.95
N GLN A 134 9.81 -12.61 10.86
CA GLN A 134 10.81 -12.92 9.83
C GLN A 134 10.93 -11.84 8.73
N VAL A 135 10.12 -10.78 8.78
CA VAL A 135 10.15 -9.69 7.77
C VAL A 135 11.43 -8.84 7.90
N GLY A 136 12.46 -9.07 7.09
CA GLY A 136 13.77 -8.42 7.28
C GLY A 136 13.86 -6.91 6.98
N PHE A 137 12.86 -6.32 6.30
CA PHE A 137 12.91 -4.94 5.77
C PHE A 137 14.13 -4.63 4.89
N GLU A 138 14.68 -5.64 4.21
CA GLU A 138 15.78 -5.49 3.26
C GLU A 138 15.34 -4.68 2.02
N GLU A 139 16.22 -3.80 1.54
CA GLU A 139 15.96 -2.97 0.37
C GLU A 139 15.70 -3.81 -0.90
N GLY A 140 14.57 -3.53 -1.54
CA GLY A 140 14.16 -4.22 -2.76
C GLY A 140 13.66 -5.65 -2.53
N VAL A 141 13.48 -6.10 -1.29
CA VAL A 141 12.86 -7.40 -0.98
C VAL A 141 11.41 -7.18 -0.57
N ARG A 142 10.49 -7.84 -1.27
CA ARG A 142 9.08 -7.92 -0.92
C ARG A 142 8.81 -9.19 -0.14
N TYR A 143 8.22 -9.04 1.04
CA TYR A 143 7.70 -10.12 1.86
C TYR A 143 6.20 -10.25 1.63
N VAL A 144 5.73 -11.43 1.28
CA VAL A 144 4.31 -11.75 1.12
C VAL A 144 3.89 -12.62 2.29
N LEU A 145 2.97 -12.11 3.11
CA LEU A 145 2.44 -12.77 4.31
C LEU A 145 1.05 -13.30 3.98
N GLU A 146 0.94 -14.60 3.70
CA GLU A 146 -0.32 -15.28 3.32
C GLU A 146 -0.55 -16.60 4.08
#